data_AF-A0A3P7ETG0-F1
#
_entry.id   AF-A0A3P7ETG0-F1
#
_cell.length_a   1.000
_cell.length_b   1.000
_cell.length_c   1.000
_cell.angle_alpha   90.00
_cell.angle_beta   90.00
_cell.angle_gamma   90.00
#
_symmetry.space_group_name_H-M   'P 1'
#
loop_
_entity.id
_entity.type
_entity.pdbx_description
1 polymer ?
#
loop_
_entity_poly.entity_id
_entity_poly.type
_entity_poly.pdbx_seq_one_letter_code
_entity_poly.pdbx_strand_id
1 'polypeptide(L)'
;MLSLDHLRLLLIKEFTVLWRSKIWSVVEIAIPLVISVPLITLVLQNSSSIKHEAQFWESFQVTGDWRDIDRRLGNMQSIYSYCGMLSQRSLGLVFPSNMDKEQILWISREIEFRYLMNNSALHPHIYKLNVKIFPTEAAMMEVLLEDYHRSFMCTKYIVNMMPNYWSLGILSLQYAIDTVFIMGIDGEKNNDSSFQLSLERVPEPPYFEKSIVEFLSFLIIFWQLFTLPCILHTVTNIASEKHSGMKAFLTVMGMQSSTFYIAHAVIGFIKAMAVLLSCTIMLLPEIQTISPWLFFSTNFIYGTGAVTFALLMSCIFHSPGAAAKGTAVIWIATIGLTRLKVAEGSALLNVILSLNLNYSFVCAYHAMQDYMNRDEYLGIYNMFENTTYIFPLGIALIMMIFDIVWMSLLAIYLDNVYPSGDLPRKEWFFFLHVSLNNNMKSLA
;
A
#
# COMPACT_ATOMS: atom_id res chain seq x y z
N MET A 1 41.76 1.78 -17.65
CA MET A 1 42.01 3.11 -18.26
C MET A 1 41.14 3.32 -19.50
N LEU A 2 41.23 2.45 -20.52
CA LEU A 2 40.42 2.54 -21.76
C LEU A 2 38.91 2.73 -21.52
N SER A 3 38.29 1.99 -20.58
CA SER A 3 36.84 2.09 -20.30
C SER A 3 36.42 3.47 -19.74
N LEU A 4 37.28 4.12 -18.94
CA LEU A 4 36.98 5.43 -18.35
C LEU A 4 37.03 6.54 -19.41
N ASP A 5 37.97 6.44 -20.36
CA ASP A 5 38.07 7.39 -21.47
C ASP A 5 36.87 7.26 -22.41
N HIS A 6 36.44 6.02 -22.72
CA HIS A 6 35.21 5.79 -23.47
C HIS A 6 33.98 6.36 -22.75
N LEU A 7 33.87 6.13 -21.43
CA LEU A 7 32.78 6.69 -20.62
C LEU A 7 32.78 8.22 -20.68
N ARG A 8 33.94 8.86 -20.51
CA ARG A 8 34.08 10.32 -20.57
C ARG A 8 33.66 10.88 -21.92
N LEU A 9 34.09 10.27 -23.02
CA LEU A 9 33.73 10.69 -24.37
C LEU A 9 32.22 10.54 -24.63
N LEU A 10 31.61 9.44 -24.18
CA LEU A 10 30.17 9.24 -24.26
C LEU A 10 29.41 10.26 -23.44
N LEU A 11 29.84 10.55 -22.21
CA LEU A 11 29.21 11.57 -21.37
C LEU A 11 29.25 12.95 -22.02
N ILE A 12 30.38 13.33 -22.65
CA ILE A 12 30.51 14.59 -23.39
C ILE A 12 29.57 14.61 -24.59
N LYS A 13 29.50 13.52 -25.36
CA LYS A 13 28.57 13.38 -26.50
C LYS A 13 27.13 13.58 -26.03
N GLU A 14 26.70 12.83 -25.03
CA GLU A 14 25.32 12.88 -24.54
C GLU A 14 24.98 14.23 -23.90
N PHE A 15 25.92 14.86 -23.19
CA PHE A 15 25.76 16.24 -22.70
C PHE A 15 25.60 17.23 -23.86
N THR A 16 26.32 17.03 -24.97
CA THR A 16 26.19 17.85 -26.17
C THR A 16 24.84 17.63 -26.87
N VAL A 17 24.36 16.38 -26.93
CA VAL A 17 23.01 16.05 -27.44
C VAL A 17 21.95 16.76 -26.61
N LEU A 18 22.10 16.74 -25.29
CA LEU A 18 21.25 17.48 -24.36
C LEU A 18 21.24 18.97 -24.64
N TRP A 19 22.43 19.58 -24.72
CA TRP A 19 22.59 21.00 -25.00
C TRP A 19 21.95 21.41 -26.33
N ARG A 20 22.02 20.55 -27.35
CA ARG A 20 21.42 20.77 -28.67
C ARG A 20 19.89 20.62 -28.63
N SER A 21 19.38 19.71 -27.81
CA SER A 21 17.94 19.45 -27.64
C SER A 21 17.32 20.42 -26.63
N LYS A 22 17.34 21.72 -26.94
CA LYS A 22 16.84 22.78 -26.05
C LYS A 22 15.36 22.59 -25.68
N ILE A 23 14.53 22.18 -26.65
CA ILE A 23 13.09 22.00 -26.45
C ILE A 23 12.83 20.89 -25.41
N TRP A 24 13.50 19.75 -25.54
CA TRP A 24 13.33 18.64 -24.59
C TRP A 24 13.90 18.95 -23.22
N SER A 25 15.05 19.62 -23.15
CA SER A 25 15.63 20.07 -21.88
C SER A 25 14.69 21.03 -21.12
N VAL A 26 14.00 21.93 -21.85
CA VAL A 26 12.97 22.81 -21.27
C VAL A 26 11.77 21.99 -20.78
N VAL A 27 11.29 21.02 -21.56
CA VAL A 27 10.15 20.18 -21.17
C VAL A 27 10.46 19.31 -19.96
N GLU A 28 11.67 18.76 -19.88
CA GLU A 28 12.08 17.85 -18.81
C GLU A 28 12.41 18.57 -17.50
N ILE A 29 13.04 19.74 -17.56
CA ILE A 29 13.57 20.42 -16.37
C ILE A 29 12.77 21.68 -16.05
N ALA A 30 12.58 22.55 -17.04
CA ALA A 30 11.96 23.86 -16.79
C ALA A 30 10.46 23.76 -16.52
N ILE A 31 9.71 22.91 -17.23
CA ILE A 31 8.26 22.75 -17.00
C ILE A 31 7.97 22.23 -15.58
N PRO A 32 8.58 21.13 -15.11
CA PRO A 32 8.37 20.67 -13.74
C PRO A 32 8.72 21.74 -12.69
N LEU A 33 9.84 22.46 -12.87
CA LEU A 33 10.25 23.52 -11.96
C LEU A 33 9.27 24.71 -11.95
N VAL A 34 8.83 25.16 -13.13
CA VAL A 34 7.91 26.30 -13.25
C VAL A 34 6.53 25.97 -12.70
N ILE A 35 6.11 24.70 -12.68
CA ILE A 35 4.85 24.28 -12.07
C ILE A 35 5.03 24.02 -10.57
N SER A 36 6.12 23.37 -10.16
CA SER A 36 6.34 23.01 -8.76
C SER A 36 6.63 24.23 -7.88
N VAL A 37 7.41 25.19 -8.36
CA VAL A 37 7.82 26.37 -7.58
C VAL A 37 6.60 27.19 -7.13
N PRO A 38 5.69 27.65 -8.01
CA PRO A 38 4.51 28.41 -7.60
C PRO A 38 3.60 27.60 -6.67
N LEU A 39 3.41 26.31 -6.99
CA LEU A 39 2.56 25.44 -6.22
C LEU A 39 3.06 25.28 -4.78
N ILE A 40 4.37 25.05 -4.61
CA ILE A 40 5.01 25.00 -3.29
C ILE A 40 4.88 26.37 -2.60
N THR A 41 5.17 27.48 -3.28
CA THR A 41 5.07 28.81 -2.66
C THR A 41 3.65 29.18 -2.21
N LEU A 42 2.62 28.75 -2.94
CA LEU A 42 1.23 28.99 -2.56
C LEU A 42 0.88 28.23 -1.28
N VAL A 43 1.39 27.01 -1.14
CA VAL A 43 1.20 26.19 0.07
C VAL A 43 1.97 26.78 1.24
N LEU A 44 3.20 27.27 1.03
CA LEU A 44 3.96 27.98 2.05
C LEU A 44 3.20 29.20 2.60
N GLN A 45 2.44 29.90 1.76
CA GLN A 45 1.65 31.05 2.20
C GLN A 45 0.37 30.66 2.95
N ASN A 46 -0.20 29.49 2.63
CA ASN A 46 -1.46 29.00 3.18
C ASN A 46 -1.28 27.86 4.19
N SER A 47 -0.07 27.60 4.68
CA SER A 47 0.20 26.53 5.63
C SER A 47 -0.39 26.89 6.98
N SER A 48 -1.61 26.43 7.27
CA SER A 48 -2.17 26.38 8.61
C SER A 48 -1.98 24.97 9.18
N SER A 49 -1.68 24.92 10.48
CA SER A 49 -1.75 23.70 11.27
C SER A 49 -2.93 23.83 12.24
N ILE A 50 -3.92 22.97 12.09
CA ILE A 50 -5.00 22.85 13.07
C ILE A 50 -4.63 21.69 13.97
N LYS A 51 -4.42 21.98 15.26
CA LYS A 51 -4.22 20.94 16.27
C LYS A 51 -5.59 20.43 16.69
N HIS A 52 -5.83 19.14 16.49
CA HIS A 52 -6.95 18.45 17.11
C HIS A 52 -6.50 17.95 18.48
N GLU A 53 -7.26 18.32 19.51
CA GLU A 53 -7.00 17.81 20.86
C GLU A 53 -7.35 16.32 20.93
N ALA A 54 -6.78 15.63 21.93
CA ALA A 54 -7.07 14.22 22.14
C ALA A 54 -8.59 14.02 22.30
N GLN A 55 -9.17 13.15 21.47
CA GLN A 55 -10.59 12.87 21.53
C GLN A 55 -10.83 11.73 22.50
N PHE A 56 -11.46 12.06 23.63
CA PHE A 56 -11.97 11.09 24.58
C PHE A 56 -13.41 10.75 24.23
N TRP A 57 -13.78 9.48 24.35
CA TRP A 57 -15.16 9.05 24.20
C TRP A 57 -15.70 8.60 25.53
N GLU A 58 -16.97 8.92 25.77
CA GLU A 58 -17.66 8.42 26.93
C GLU A 58 -17.81 6.90 26.85
N SER A 59 -17.51 6.23 27.96
CA SER A 59 -17.82 4.82 28.11
C SER A 59 -19.31 4.61 28.01
N PHE A 60 -19.74 3.55 27.34
CA PHE A 60 -21.15 3.19 27.24
C PHE A 60 -21.39 1.79 27.78
N GLN A 61 -22.47 1.62 28.55
CA GLN A 61 -22.84 0.31 29.09
C GLN A 61 -23.41 -0.58 28.00
N VAL A 62 -22.93 -1.82 27.91
CA VAL A 62 -23.49 -2.88 27.08
C VAL A 62 -24.65 -3.52 27.83
N THR A 63 -25.81 -3.63 27.19
CA THR A 63 -27.02 -4.14 27.84
C THR A 63 -27.27 -5.62 27.56
N GLY A 64 -26.75 -6.15 26.43
CA GLY A 64 -27.00 -7.54 26.03
C GLY A 64 -28.45 -7.80 25.63
N ASP A 65 -29.15 -6.75 25.18
CA ASP A 65 -30.54 -6.81 24.77
C ASP A 65 -30.75 -6.06 23.44
N TRP A 66 -32.00 -6.00 23.00
CA TRP A 66 -32.40 -5.31 21.78
C TRP A 66 -31.99 -3.82 21.72
N ARG A 67 -31.73 -3.14 22.84
CA ARG A 67 -31.35 -1.72 22.88
C ARG A 67 -29.99 -1.50 22.27
N ASP A 68 -29.06 -2.44 22.40
CA ASP A 68 -27.73 -2.35 21.78
C ASP A 68 -27.82 -2.33 20.24
N ILE A 69 -28.86 -2.95 19.66
CA ILE A 69 -29.00 -3.13 18.21
C ILE A 69 -29.26 -1.81 17.46
N ASP A 70 -30.16 -0.99 17.99
CA ASP A 70 -30.53 0.31 17.39
C ASP A 70 -29.71 1.48 17.97
N ARG A 71 -28.80 1.19 18.91
CA ARG A 71 -27.99 2.22 19.55
C ARG A 71 -27.02 2.86 18.55
N ARG A 72 -27.13 4.17 18.39
CA ARG A 72 -26.13 4.99 17.69
C ARG A 72 -25.16 5.58 18.72
N LEU A 73 -23.88 5.29 18.54
CA LEU A 73 -22.80 5.81 19.40
C LEU A 73 -21.99 6.82 18.57
N GLY A 74 -22.37 8.09 18.58
CA GLY A 74 -21.69 9.12 17.78
C GLY A 74 -21.53 8.70 16.31
N ASN A 75 -20.29 8.58 15.84
CA ASN A 75 -19.93 8.18 14.46
C ASN A 75 -19.89 6.65 14.21
N MET A 76 -20.14 5.79 15.20
CA MET A 76 -20.19 4.35 14.96
C MET A 76 -21.50 3.96 14.29
N GLN A 77 -21.39 3.09 13.29
CA GLN A 77 -22.52 2.39 12.71
C GLN A 77 -23.24 1.55 13.79
N SER A 78 -24.57 1.58 13.78
CA SER A 78 -25.37 0.67 14.61
C SER A 78 -25.23 -0.76 14.08
N ILE A 79 -25.43 -1.74 14.97
CA ILE A 79 -25.42 -3.17 14.61
C ILE A 79 -26.36 -3.46 13.43
N TYR A 80 -27.49 -2.75 13.39
CA TYR A 80 -28.48 -2.86 12.33
C TYR A 80 -27.99 -2.36 10.96
N SER A 81 -27.21 -1.27 10.94
CA SER A 81 -26.89 -0.56 9.69
C SER A 81 -25.92 -1.30 8.76
N TYR A 82 -25.18 -2.29 9.27
CA TYR A 82 -24.16 -3.00 8.47
C TYR A 82 -24.75 -3.84 7.32
N CYS A 83 -26.00 -4.31 7.46
CA CYS A 83 -26.54 -5.33 6.55
C CYS A 83 -28.04 -5.08 6.26
N GLY A 84 -28.32 -3.97 5.58
CA GLY A 84 -29.67 -3.49 5.27
C GLY A 84 -30.75 -4.59 5.18
N MET A 85 -31.77 -4.47 6.03
CA MET A 85 -33.05 -5.19 6.00
C MET A 85 -33.14 -6.64 6.51
N LEU A 86 -32.09 -7.30 7.02
CA LEU A 86 -32.33 -8.56 7.75
C LEU A 86 -32.82 -8.28 9.17
N SER A 87 -34.13 -8.09 9.29
CA SER A 87 -34.90 -8.09 10.55
C SER A 87 -34.78 -9.40 11.34
N GLN A 88 -34.13 -10.41 10.77
CA GLN A 88 -33.98 -11.73 11.36
C GLN A 88 -32.55 -12.23 11.20
N ARG A 89 -31.94 -12.63 12.32
CA ARG A 89 -30.63 -13.28 12.36
C ARG A 89 -30.73 -14.61 13.08
N SER A 90 -29.85 -15.55 12.74
CA SER A 90 -29.77 -16.83 13.40
C SER A 90 -28.46 -16.96 14.19
N LEU A 91 -28.54 -17.49 15.41
CA LEU A 91 -27.39 -17.87 16.23
C LEU A 91 -27.28 -19.39 16.27
N GLY A 92 -26.15 -19.95 15.83
CA GLY A 92 -25.86 -21.37 16.01
C GLY A 92 -25.23 -21.61 17.37
N LEU A 93 -25.78 -22.53 18.17
CA LEU A 93 -25.18 -22.98 19.44
C LEU A 93 -24.98 -24.49 19.42
N VAL A 94 -23.86 -24.94 19.98
CA VAL A 94 -23.55 -26.34 20.26
C VAL A 94 -23.33 -26.47 21.75
N PHE A 95 -24.09 -27.36 22.38
CA PHE A 95 -23.97 -27.63 23.82
C PHE A 95 -23.26 -28.96 24.05
N PRO A 96 -22.54 -29.11 25.19
CA PRO A 96 -22.01 -30.39 25.62
C PRO A 96 -23.09 -31.48 25.74
N SER A 97 -22.75 -32.72 25.40
CA SER A 97 -23.71 -33.85 25.39
C SER A 97 -24.26 -34.23 26.78
N ASN A 98 -23.65 -33.74 27.86
CA ASN A 98 -24.06 -34.00 29.24
C ASN A 98 -25.03 -32.95 29.81
N MET A 99 -25.32 -31.87 29.07
CA MET A 99 -26.24 -30.84 29.52
C MET A 99 -27.69 -31.27 29.30
N ASP A 100 -28.56 -30.96 30.26
CA ASP A 100 -29.96 -31.34 30.18
C ASP A 100 -30.69 -30.58 29.07
N LYS A 101 -31.62 -31.27 28.39
CA LYS A 101 -32.36 -30.70 27.25
C LYS A 101 -33.24 -29.53 27.67
N GLU A 102 -33.79 -29.56 28.89
CA GLU A 102 -34.61 -28.47 29.41
C GLU A 102 -33.78 -27.20 29.62
N GLN A 103 -32.58 -27.35 30.19
CA GLN A 103 -31.64 -26.24 30.37
C GLN A 103 -31.20 -25.64 29.03
N ILE A 104 -30.86 -26.48 28.05
CA ILE A 104 -30.50 -26.03 26.69
C ILE A 104 -31.65 -25.20 26.08
N LEU A 105 -32.88 -25.69 26.19
CA LEU A 105 -34.04 -25.00 25.63
C LEU A 105 -34.33 -23.69 26.38
N TRP A 106 -34.16 -23.68 27.71
CA TRP A 106 -34.29 -22.47 28.52
C TRP A 106 -33.27 -21.39 28.09
N ILE A 107 -31.99 -21.74 27.99
CA ILE A 107 -30.92 -20.82 27.53
C ILE A 107 -31.27 -20.26 26.15
N SER A 108 -31.70 -21.12 25.22
CA SER A 108 -32.05 -20.69 23.86
C SER A 108 -33.19 -19.67 23.84
N ARG A 109 -34.26 -19.90 24.63
CA ARG A 109 -35.42 -19.01 24.69
C ARG A 109 -35.10 -17.69 25.36
N GLU A 110 -34.29 -17.72 26.40
CA GLU A 110 -33.86 -16.53 27.13
C GLU A 110 -33.04 -15.60 26.22
N ILE A 111 -32.11 -16.16 25.45
CA ILE A 111 -31.33 -15.41 24.45
C ILE A 111 -32.23 -14.83 23.35
N GLU A 112 -33.18 -15.60 22.83
CA GLU A 112 -34.14 -15.09 21.83
C GLU A 112 -35.00 -13.95 22.38
N PHE A 113 -35.45 -14.07 23.63
CA PHE A 113 -36.30 -13.06 24.28
C PHE A 113 -35.58 -11.73 24.48
N ARG A 114 -34.31 -11.75 24.90
CA ARG A 114 -33.50 -10.54 25.11
C ARG A 114 -33.38 -9.66 23.86
N TYR A 115 -33.36 -10.28 22.68
CA TYR A 115 -33.23 -9.58 21.40
C TYR A 115 -34.55 -9.39 20.65
N LEU A 116 -35.69 -9.74 21.25
CA LEU A 116 -36.99 -9.54 20.63
C LEU A 116 -37.38 -8.05 20.68
N MET A 117 -37.19 -7.35 19.55
CA MET A 117 -37.60 -5.95 19.41
C MET A 117 -38.91 -5.87 18.65
N ASN A 118 -39.98 -5.35 19.28
CA ASN A 118 -41.31 -5.28 18.65
C ASN A 118 -41.79 -3.86 18.30
N ASN A 119 -40.98 -2.83 18.53
CA ASN A 119 -41.13 -1.46 18.00
C ASN A 119 -39.99 -0.60 18.61
N SER A 120 -39.13 -0.01 17.77
CA SER A 120 -38.22 1.07 18.22
C SER A 120 -38.93 2.43 18.11
N ALA A 121 -38.58 3.36 19.00
CA ALA A 121 -39.04 4.75 18.94
C ALA A 121 -38.50 5.52 17.73
N LEU A 122 -37.39 5.06 17.12
CA LEU A 122 -36.68 5.78 16.06
C LEU A 122 -37.01 5.27 14.65
N HIS A 123 -37.31 3.98 14.48
CA HIS A 123 -37.72 3.37 13.21
C HIS A 123 -38.66 2.18 13.44
N PRO A 124 -39.71 1.96 12.61
CA PRO A 124 -40.54 0.76 12.67
C PRO A 124 -39.76 -0.44 12.11
N HIS A 125 -38.86 -0.97 12.91
CA HIS A 125 -38.09 -2.17 12.60
C HIS A 125 -38.38 -3.24 13.66
N ILE A 126 -38.61 -4.46 13.18
CA ILE A 126 -38.69 -5.66 14.00
C ILE A 126 -37.30 -6.29 13.90
N TYR A 127 -36.70 -6.62 15.04
CA TYR A 127 -35.50 -7.46 15.07
C TYR A 127 -35.82 -8.73 15.84
N LYS A 128 -35.47 -9.87 15.24
CA LYS A 128 -35.63 -11.18 15.87
C LYS A 128 -34.34 -11.98 15.72
N LEU A 129 -33.80 -12.41 16.85
CA LEU A 129 -32.76 -13.43 16.90
C LEU A 129 -33.43 -14.81 17.00
N ASN A 130 -33.04 -15.76 16.15
CA ASN A 130 -33.45 -17.15 16.23
C ASN A 130 -32.26 -18.00 16.66
N VAL A 131 -32.36 -18.73 17.76
CA VAL A 131 -31.29 -19.60 18.24
C VAL A 131 -31.51 -21.01 17.70
N LYS A 132 -30.55 -21.49 16.90
CA LYS A 132 -30.55 -22.84 16.32
C LYS A 132 -29.52 -23.70 17.05
N ILE A 133 -30.01 -24.75 17.70
CA ILE A 133 -29.17 -25.73 18.39
C ILE A 133 -28.70 -26.79 17.38
N PHE A 134 -27.39 -27.01 17.32
CA PHE A 134 -26.76 -28.03 16.49
C PHE A 134 -26.28 -29.21 17.34
N PRO A 135 -26.35 -30.45 16.82
CA PRO A 135 -25.97 -31.64 17.57
C PRO A 135 -24.45 -31.78 17.76
N THR A 136 -23.67 -31.32 16.79
CA THR A 136 -22.21 -31.39 16.79
C THR A 136 -21.61 -30.12 16.18
N GLU A 137 -20.38 -29.80 16.57
CA GLU A 137 -19.61 -28.69 15.99
C GLU A 137 -19.44 -28.85 14.47
N ALA A 138 -19.20 -30.07 13.99
CA ALA A 138 -19.06 -30.36 12.56
C ALA A 138 -20.33 -30.01 11.77
N ALA A 139 -21.51 -30.36 12.28
CA ALA A 139 -22.78 -30.04 11.62
C ALA A 139 -23.08 -28.54 11.62
N MET A 140 -22.65 -27.82 12.68
CA MET A 140 -22.73 -26.36 12.71
C MET A 140 -21.80 -25.74 11.66
N MET A 141 -20.53 -26.17 11.62
CA MET A 141 -19.53 -25.64 10.70
C MET A 141 -19.89 -25.84 9.23
N GLU A 142 -20.47 -26.98 8.87
CA GLU A 142 -20.94 -27.25 7.50
C GLU A 142 -21.99 -26.22 7.04
N VAL A 143 -22.97 -25.92 7.90
CA VAL A 143 -24.04 -24.95 7.61
C VAL A 143 -23.52 -23.51 7.57
N LEU A 144 -22.55 -23.18 8.43
CA LEU A 144 -21.93 -21.85 8.42
C LEU A 144 -21.10 -21.62 7.15
N LEU A 145 -20.37 -22.63 6.68
CA LEU A 145 -19.61 -22.57 5.43
C LEU A 145 -20.52 -22.43 4.21
N GLU A 146 -21.65 -23.16 4.18
CA GLU A 146 -22.64 -23.04 3.11
C GLU A 146 -23.25 -21.62 3.04
N ASP A 147 -23.64 -21.06 4.20
CA ASP A 147 -24.22 -19.72 4.29
C ASP A 147 -23.22 -18.64 3.85
N TYR A 148 -21.93 -18.80 4.20
CA TYR A 148 -20.86 -17.92 3.78
C TYR A 148 -20.66 -17.94 2.25
N HIS A 149 -20.57 -19.13 1.64
CA HIS A 149 -20.40 -19.23 0.19
C HIS A 149 -21.57 -18.65 -0.60
N ARG A 150 -22.78 -18.69 -0.04
CA ARG A 150 -23.98 -18.18 -0.69
C ARG A 150 -24.13 -16.66 -0.57
N SER A 151 -23.60 -16.06 0.50
CA SER A 151 -23.88 -14.67 0.86
C SER A 151 -22.61 -13.81 0.91
N PHE A 152 -22.39 -12.98 -0.11
CA PHE A 152 -21.20 -12.12 -0.20
C PHE A 152 -21.16 -10.96 0.80
N MET A 153 -22.32 -10.45 1.22
CA MET A 153 -22.43 -9.26 2.09
C MET A 153 -23.02 -9.56 3.47
N CYS A 154 -23.87 -10.59 3.59
CA CYS A 154 -24.77 -10.75 4.72
C CYS A 154 -25.13 -12.21 4.98
N THR A 155 -24.50 -12.84 5.97
CA THR A 155 -24.80 -14.22 6.39
C THR A 155 -26.11 -14.30 7.18
N LYS A 156 -26.89 -15.36 7.00
CA LYS A 156 -28.05 -15.65 7.86
C LYS A 156 -27.62 -15.87 9.31
N TYR A 157 -26.45 -16.47 9.51
CA TYR A 157 -25.86 -16.69 10.83
C TYR A 157 -24.89 -15.56 11.20
N ILE A 158 -24.83 -15.20 12.49
CA ILE A 158 -23.80 -14.27 12.98
C ILE A 158 -22.46 -15.02 13.00
N VAL A 159 -21.53 -14.66 12.11
CA VAL A 159 -20.19 -15.28 12.03
C VAL A 159 -19.12 -14.20 12.10
N ASN A 160 -18.07 -14.47 12.88
CA ASN A 160 -16.91 -13.60 13.01
C ASN A 160 -15.96 -13.82 11.82
N MET A 161 -15.83 -12.84 10.93
CA MET A 161 -14.76 -12.82 9.91
C MET A 161 -13.98 -11.50 9.86
N MET A 162 -14.46 -10.45 10.51
CA MET A 162 -13.79 -9.15 10.59
C MET A 162 -13.75 -8.69 12.05
N PRO A 163 -12.65 -8.09 12.53
CA PRO A 163 -12.47 -7.72 13.95
C PRO A 163 -13.33 -6.54 14.42
N ASN A 164 -14.49 -6.28 13.78
CA ASN A 164 -15.41 -5.24 14.19
C ASN A 164 -16.41 -5.77 15.24
N TYR A 165 -15.97 -5.80 16.50
CA TYR A 165 -16.72 -6.39 17.61
C TYR A 165 -18.05 -5.68 17.92
N TRP A 166 -18.16 -4.37 17.67
CA TRP A 166 -19.38 -3.60 17.93
C TRP A 166 -20.39 -3.70 16.78
N SER A 167 -20.03 -3.33 15.54
CA SER A 167 -21.01 -3.29 14.44
C SER A 167 -21.56 -4.66 14.05
N LEU A 168 -20.84 -5.74 14.34
CA LEU A 168 -21.34 -7.11 14.18
C LEU A 168 -22.25 -7.56 15.33
N GLY A 169 -22.36 -6.77 16.41
CA GLY A 169 -23.14 -7.09 17.60
C GLY A 169 -22.58 -8.22 18.47
N ILE A 170 -21.36 -8.69 18.18
CA ILE A 170 -20.74 -9.83 18.86
C ILE A 170 -20.56 -9.56 20.34
N LEU A 171 -20.10 -8.36 20.71
CA LEU A 171 -19.87 -8.00 22.12
C LEU A 171 -21.16 -7.97 22.93
N SER A 172 -22.26 -7.46 22.35
CA SER A 172 -23.58 -7.51 22.97
C SER A 172 -24.03 -8.96 23.15
N LEU A 173 -23.84 -9.79 22.11
CA LEU A 173 -24.22 -11.20 22.16
C LEU A 173 -23.41 -12.00 23.19
N GLN A 174 -22.09 -11.78 23.26
CA GLN A 174 -21.23 -12.42 24.23
C GLN A 174 -21.66 -12.05 25.65
N TYR A 175 -21.92 -10.76 25.90
CA TYR A 175 -22.43 -10.31 27.19
C TYR A 175 -23.79 -10.94 27.53
N ALA A 176 -24.69 -11.07 26.56
CA ALA A 176 -25.98 -11.74 26.75
C ALA A 176 -25.83 -13.22 27.10
N ILE A 177 -24.95 -13.93 26.40
CA ILE A 177 -24.64 -15.35 26.67
C ILE A 177 -24.07 -15.50 28.08
N ASP A 178 -23.03 -14.73 28.43
CA ASP A 178 -22.38 -14.79 29.74
C ASP A 178 -23.36 -14.49 30.87
N THR A 179 -24.22 -13.48 30.69
CA THR A 179 -25.27 -13.13 31.67
C THR A 179 -26.26 -14.27 31.87
N VAL A 180 -26.75 -14.90 30.79
CA VAL A 180 -27.70 -16.03 30.88
C VAL A 180 -27.06 -17.24 31.56
N PHE A 181 -25.78 -17.52 31.29
CA PHE A 181 -25.06 -18.59 31.97
C PHE A 181 -24.87 -18.30 33.46
N ILE A 182 -24.51 -17.08 33.84
CA ILE A 182 -24.37 -16.68 35.25
C ILE A 182 -25.73 -16.79 35.97
N MET A 183 -26.82 -16.36 35.34
CA MET A 183 -28.18 -16.51 35.88
C MET A 183 -28.55 -17.97 36.13
N GLY A 184 -28.17 -18.87 35.21
CA GLY A 184 -28.41 -20.31 35.35
C GLY A 184 -27.64 -20.95 36.51
N ILE A 185 -26.46 -20.41 36.87
CA ILE A 185 -25.63 -20.94 37.97
C ILE A 185 -26.05 -20.37 39.33
N ASP A 186 -26.32 -19.07 39.43
CA ASP A 186 -26.63 -18.41 40.72
C ASP A 186 -28.09 -18.66 41.17
N GLY A 187 -28.91 -19.25 40.30
CA GLY A 187 -30.28 -19.65 40.59
C GLY A 187 -31.19 -18.46 40.87
N GLU A 188 -31.63 -17.76 39.83
CA GLU A 188 -32.60 -16.63 39.84
C GLU A 188 -32.34 -15.50 40.86
N LYS A 189 -31.23 -15.51 41.62
CA LYS A 189 -30.91 -14.49 42.61
C LYS A 189 -30.41 -13.22 41.93
N ASN A 190 -31.37 -12.40 41.47
CA ASN A 190 -31.46 -10.92 41.43
C ASN A 190 -30.20 -10.02 41.51
N ASN A 191 -29.02 -10.48 41.09
CA ASN A 191 -27.83 -9.66 40.94
C ASN A 191 -27.51 -9.43 39.46
N ASP A 192 -28.52 -9.12 38.65
CA ASP A 192 -28.34 -8.41 37.37
C ASP A 192 -27.51 -7.13 37.55
N SER A 193 -27.43 -6.63 38.79
CA SER A 193 -26.79 -5.38 39.16
C SER A 193 -25.28 -5.42 39.36
N SER A 194 -24.64 -6.59 39.56
CA SER A 194 -23.21 -6.60 39.93
C SER A 194 -22.24 -6.61 38.75
N PHE A 195 -22.64 -7.14 37.59
CA PHE A 195 -21.77 -7.19 36.42
C PHE A 195 -22.22 -6.12 35.43
N GLN A 196 -21.55 -4.96 35.45
CA GLN A 196 -21.77 -3.91 34.46
C GLN A 196 -20.59 -3.90 33.49
N LEU A 197 -20.82 -4.33 32.25
CA LEU A 197 -19.84 -4.20 31.19
C LEU A 197 -19.99 -2.83 30.53
N SER A 198 -19.00 -1.97 30.71
CA SER A 198 -18.86 -0.74 29.93
C SER A 198 -17.78 -0.92 28.86
N LEU A 199 -18.07 -0.41 27.67
CA LEU A 199 -17.10 -0.32 26.59
C LEU A 199 -16.65 1.13 26.45
N GLU A 200 -15.35 1.31 26.31
CA GLU A 200 -14.73 2.59 26.01
C GLU A 200 -13.91 2.42 24.74
N ARG A 201 -13.94 3.44 23.87
CA ARG A 201 -13.05 3.46 22.71
C ARG A 201 -11.66 3.84 23.17
N VAL A 202 -10.65 3.21 22.59
CA VAL A 202 -9.26 3.65 22.78
C VAL A 202 -9.18 5.12 22.36
N PRO A 203 -8.75 6.04 23.25
CA PRO A 203 -8.72 7.48 22.98
C PRO A 203 -7.88 7.79 21.74
N GLU A 204 -8.34 8.72 20.91
CA GLU A 204 -7.59 9.18 19.74
C GLU A 204 -6.50 10.12 20.25
N PRO A 205 -5.22 9.84 19.98
CA PRO A 205 -4.15 10.72 20.38
C PRO A 205 -4.29 12.09 19.68
N PRO A 206 -3.71 13.15 20.25
CA PRO A 206 -3.73 14.45 19.60
C PRO A 206 -2.99 14.34 18.25
N TYR A 207 -3.61 14.87 17.20
CA TYR A 207 -3.03 14.88 15.86
C TYR A 207 -3.15 16.27 15.25
N PHE A 208 -2.28 16.56 14.29
CA PHE A 208 -2.27 17.82 13.58
C PHE A 208 -2.76 17.60 12.15
N GLU A 209 -3.81 18.33 11.78
CA GLU A 209 -4.15 18.52 10.37
C GLU A 209 -3.29 19.66 9.84
N LYS A 210 -2.19 19.29 9.20
CA LYS A 210 -1.32 20.24 8.53
C LYS A 210 -1.68 20.26 7.05
N SER A 211 -1.98 21.44 6.52
CA SER A 211 -2.18 21.67 5.07
C SER A 211 -1.02 21.11 4.22
N ILE A 212 0.21 21.14 4.76
CA ILE A 212 1.41 20.57 4.13
C ILE A 212 1.28 19.05 3.88
N VAL A 213 0.58 18.29 4.71
CA VAL A 213 0.45 16.83 4.58
C VAL A 213 -0.51 16.48 3.45
N GLU A 214 -1.64 17.17 3.36
CA GLU A 214 -2.56 17.05 2.22
C GLU A 214 -1.86 17.48 0.92
N PHE A 215 -1.10 18.57 0.98
CA PHE A 215 -0.31 19.02 -0.15
C PHE A 215 0.75 18.01 -0.58
N LEU A 216 1.44 17.38 0.38
CA LEU A 216 2.42 16.33 0.09
C LEU A 216 1.77 15.16 -0.63
N SER A 217 0.53 14.79 -0.26
CA SER A 217 -0.25 13.74 -0.95
C SER A 217 -0.47 14.06 -2.42
N PHE A 218 -0.81 15.32 -2.70
CA PHE A 218 -0.96 15.82 -4.07
C PHE A 218 0.38 15.83 -4.81
N LEU A 219 1.43 16.36 -4.18
CA LEU A 219 2.75 16.56 -4.77
C LEU A 219 3.44 15.24 -5.15
N ILE A 220 3.23 14.16 -4.40
CA ILE A 220 3.76 12.81 -4.75
C ILE A 220 3.32 12.37 -6.15
N ILE A 221 2.04 12.59 -6.49
CA ILE A 221 1.49 12.22 -7.80
C ILE A 221 2.16 13.07 -8.89
N PHE A 222 2.35 14.36 -8.63
CA PHE A 222 3.07 15.25 -9.55
C PHE A 222 4.52 14.82 -9.75
N TRP A 223 5.20 14.33 -8.72
CA TRP A 223 6.56 13.80 -8.86
C TRP A 223 6.62 12.58 -9.78
N GLN A 224 5.66 11.67 -9.68
CA GLN A 224 5.55 10.52 -10.58
C GLN A 224 5.26 10.94 -12.03
N LEU A 225 4.49 12.01 -12.22
CA LEU A 225 4.21 12.56 -13.55
C LEU A 225 5.39 13.36 -14.12
N PHE A 226 6.13 14.10 -13.29
CA PHE A 226 7.29 14.89 -13.73
C PHE A 226 8.51 14.04 -14.05
N THR A 227 8.60 12.84 -13.49
CA THR A 227 9.64 11.86 -13.87
C THR A 227 9.37 11.22 -15.23
N LEU A 228 8.12 11.19 -15.71
CA LEU A 228 7.74 10.56 -16.98
C LEU A 228 8.47 11.14 -18.21
N PRO A 229 8.54 12.48 -18.44
CA PRO A 229 9.29 13.03 -19.57
C PRO A 229 10.77 12.62 -19.57
N CYS A 230 11.41 12.62 -18.39
CA CYS A 230 12.81 12.23 -18.23
C CYS A 230 13.01 10.74 -18.60
N ILE A 231 12.11 9.86 -18.13
CA ILE A 231 12.12 8.44 -18.45
C ILE A 231 11.90 8.23 -19.96
N LEU A 232 10.88 8.86 -20.54
CA LEU A 232 10.54 8.70 -21.95
C LEU A 232 11.70 9.11 -22.85
N HIS A 233 12.30 10.28 -22.61
CA HIS A 233 13.44 10.74 -23.42
C HIS A 233 14.64 9.81 -23.28
N THR A 234 14.94 9.34 -22.06
CA THR A 234 16.04 8.40 -21.82
C THR A 234 15.83 7.09 -22.57
N VAL A 235 14.61 6.54 -22.51
CA VAL A 235 14.23 5.32 -23.26
C VAL A 235 14.34 5.53 -24.76
N THR A 236 13.79 6.64 -25.29
CA THR A 236 13.81 6.89 -26.74
C THR A 236 15.21 7.10 -27.27
N ASN A 237 16.08 7.78 -26.51
CA ASN A 237 17.46 7.98 -26.92
C ASN A 237 18.21 6.65 -27.00
N ILE A 238 18.14 5.85 -25.94
CA ILE A 238 18.75 4.52 -25.93
C ILE A 238 18.20 3.64 -27.07
N ALA A 239 16.88 3.62 -27.24
CA ALA A 239 16.24 2.85 -28.31
C ALA A 239 16.63 3.36 -29.71
N SER A 240 16.78 4.66 -29.90
CA SER A 240 17.20 5.25 -31.19
C SER A 240 18.65 4.90 -31.54
N GLU A 241 19.55 4.85 -30.55
CA GLU A 241 20.95 4.48 -30.73
C GLU A 241 21.14 2.98 -30.95
N LYS A 242 20.28 2.16 -30.33
CA LYS A 242 20.20 0.73 -30.62
C LYS A 242 19.67 0.48 -32.03
N HIS A 243 18.57 1.14 -32.40
CA HIS A 243 17.93 0.96 -33.71
C HIS A 243 18.80 1.44 -34.88
N SER A 244 19.59 2.50 -34.69
CA SER A 244 20.54 2.98 -35.71
C SER A 244 21.81 2.14 -35.83
N GLY A 245 21.99 1.11 -34.99
CA GLY A 245 23.21 0.30 -34.96
C GLY A 245 24.41 0.98 -34.28
N MET A 246 24.24 2.18 -33.72
CA MET A 246 25.31 2.93 -33.03
C MET A 246 25.90 2.11 -31.88
N LYS A 247 25.06 1.43 -31.09
CA LYS A 247 25.54 0.55 -30.01
C LYS A 247 26.42 -0.59 -30.55
N ALA A 248 26.01 -1.23 -31.64
CA ALA A 248 26.76 -2.32 -32.25
C ALA A 248 28.10 -1.82 -32.80
N PHE A 249 28.08 -0.68 -33.50
CA PHE A 249 29.28 -0.01 -34.00
C PHE A 249 30.29 0.31 -32.89
N LEU A 250 29.84 0.92 -31.79
CA LEU A 250 30.72 1.23 -30.65
C LEU A 250 31.26 -0.03 -29.97
N THR A 251 30.45 -1.11 -29.91
CA THR A 251 30.90 -2.39 -29.35
C THR A 251 31.99 -3.03 -30.20
N VAL A 252 31.89 -2.94 -31.54
CA VAL A 252 32.95 -3.38 -32.47
C VAL A 252 34.24 -2.56 -32.32
N MET A 253 34.12 -1.27 -31.99
CA MET A 253 35.27 -0.41 -31.69
C MET A 253 35.96 -0.72 -30.34
N GLY A 254 35.48 -1.71 -29.58
CA GLY A 254 36.08 -2.14 -28.31
C GLY A 254 35.42 -1.55 -27.07
N MET A 255 34.28 -0.86 -27.20
CA MET A 255 33.51 -0.39 -26.06
C MET A 255 32.72 -1.54 -25.42
N GLN A 256 32.75 -1.63 -24.08
CA GLN A 256 31.89 -2.57 -23.37
C GLN A 256 30.42 -2.15 -23.44
N SER A 257 29.52 -3.12 -23.63
CA SER A 257 28.07 -2.84 -23.70
C SER A 257 27.51 -2.26 -22.39
N SER A 258 28.12 -2.54 -21.24
CA SER A 258 27.75 -1.94 -19.95
C SER A 258 28.07 -0.45 -19.90
N THR A 259 29.22 -0.01 -20.43
CA THR A 259 29.64 1.40 -20.45
C THR A 259 28.63 2.28 -21.19
N PHE A 260 28.04 1.74 -22.26
CA PHE A 260 26.95 2.39 -22.99
C PHE A 260 25.75 2.71 -22.08
N TYR A 261 25.26 1.72 -21.34
CA TYR A 261 24.13 1.93 -20.43
C TYR A 261 24.48 2.82 -19.25
N ILE A 262 25.68 2.68 -18.69
CA ILE A 262 26.14 3.54 -17.59
C ILE A 262 26.17 5.01 -18.03
N ALA A 263 26.64 5.31 -19.24
CA ALA A 263 26.64 6.68 -19.74
C ALA A 263 25.23 7.28 -19.82
N HIS A 264 24.29 6.53 -20.40
CA HIS A 264 22.87 6.94 -20.49
C HIS A 264 22.20 7.01 -19.11
N ALA A 265 22.52 6.08 -18.21
CA ALA A 265 22.01 6.04 -16.85
C ALA A 265 22.47 7.26 -16.03
N VAL A 266 23.76 7.60 -16.09
CA VAL A 266 24.31 8.77 -15.38
C VAL A 266 23.62 10.06 -15.83
N ILE A 267 23.33 10.18 -17.12
CA ILE A 267 22.70 11.39 -17.66
C ILE A 267 21.20 11.43 -17.36
N GLY A 268 20.50 10.30 -17.50
CA GLY A 268 19.14 10.16 -17.01
C GLY A 268 19.03 10.49 -15.53
N PHE A 269 20.02 10.08 -14.75
CA PHE A 269 20.10 10.34 -13.31
C PHE A 269 20.33 11.81 -13.00
N ILE A 270 21.27 12.49 -13.67
CA ILE A 270 21.49 13.93 -13.50
C ILE A 270 20.21 14.72 -13.82
N LYS A 271 19.50 14.36 -14.90
CA LYS A 271 18.22 14.99 -15.26
C LYS A 271 17.14 14.77 -14.20
N ALA A 272 16.95 13.52 -13.77
CA ALA A 272 15.96 13.18 -12.76
C ALA A 272 16.27 13.88 -11.43
N MET A 273 17.53 13.87 -11.00
CA MET A 273 17.97 14.56 -9.79
C MET A 273 17.82 16.08 -9.89
N ALA A 274 18.07 16.70 -11.04
CA ALA A 274 17.87 18.14 -11.19
C ALA A 274 16.43 18.58 -10.88
N VAL A 275 15.45 17.73 -11.22
CA VAL A 275 14.02 17.98 -10.95
C VAL A 275 13.61 17.54 -9.54
N LEU A 276 14.07 16.37 -9.08
CA LEU A 276 13.70 15.86 -7.75
C LEU A 276 14.37 16.67 -6.64
N LEU A 277 15.65 16.99 -6.77
CA LEU A 277 16.45 17.68 -5.75
C LEU A 277 16.04 19.14 -5.58
N SER A 278 15.73 19.85 -6.67
CA SER A 278 15.25 21.23 -6.60
C SER A 278 13.96 21.32 -5.77
N CYS A 279 12.98 20.45 -6.07
CA CYS A 279 11.73 20.35 -5.31
C CYS A 279 11.99 19.90 -3.86
N THR A 280 12.91 18.96 -3.65
CA THR A 280 13.28 18.48 -2.31
C THR A 280 13.82 19.63 -1.46
N ILE A 281 14.78 20.40 -1.98
CA ILE A 281 15.40 21.53 -1.27
C ILE A 281 14.35 22.58 -0.87
N MET A 282 13.38 22.85 -1.75
CA MET A 282 12.30 23.79 -1.45
C MET A 282 11.37 23.33 -0.33
N LEU A 283 11.18 22.02 -0.16
CA LEU A 283 10.29 21.46 0.86
C LEU A 283 10.99 21.20 2.20
N LEU A 284 12.32 21.11 2.23
CA LEU A 284 13.08 20.84 3.45
C LEU A 284 12.74 21.76 4.65
N PRO A 285 12.55 23.09 4.49
CA PRO A 285 12.26 23.97 5.62
C PRO A 285 10.94 23.65 6.35
N GLU A 286 9.97 23.09 5.63
CA GLU A 286 8.61 22.81 6.14
C GLU A 286 8.52 21.44 6.82
N ILE A 287 9.35 20.49 6.37
CA ILE A 287 9.35 19.13 6.89
C ILE A 287 10.30 19.08 8.10
N GLN A 288 9.93 19.78 9.18
CA GLN A 288 10.75 19.87 10.39
C GLN A 288 10.73 18.58 11.23
N THR A 289 9.69 17.76 11.09
CA THR A 289 9.52 16.52 11.87
C THR A 289 10.35 15.35 11.31
N ILE A 290 10.74 15.41 10.03
CA ILE A 290 11.46 14.33 9.36
C ILE A 290 12.92 14.73 9.20
N SER A 291 13.83 13.78 9.45
CA SER A 291 15.24 13.98 9.16
C SER A 291 15.44 14.37 7.68
N PRO A 292 16.09 15.52 7.37
CA PRO A 292 16.39 15.94 6.00
C PRO A 292 17.10 14.86 5.18
N TRP A 293 17.97 14.09 5.84
CA TRP A 293 18.69 12.98 5.21
C TRP A 293 17.77 11.87 4.72
N LEU A 294 16.75 11.49 5.50
CA LEU A 294 15.80 10.46 5.10
C LEU A 294 14.94 10.93 3.92
N PHE A 295 14.45 12.16 3.98
CA PHE A 295 13.66 12.75 2.91
C PHE A 295 14.46 12.84 1.59
N PHE A 296 15.71 13.32 1.68
CA PHE A 296 16.62 13.34 0.54
C PHE A 296 16.90 11.93 0.00
N SER A 297 17.23 10.97 0.88
CA SER A 297 17.55 9.60 0.47
C SER A 297 16.38 8.89 -0.24
N THR A 298 15.15 9.15 0.20
CA THR A 298 13.94 8.60 -0.41
C THR A 298 13.79 9.09 -1.85
N ASN A 299 13.94 10.39 -2.08
CA ASN A 299 13.91 10.99 -3.42
C ASN A 299 15.08 10.53 -4.30
N PHE A 300 16.27 10.40 -3.72
CA PHE A 300 17.47 9.95 -4.41
C PHE A 300 17.34 8.51 -4.91
N ILE A 301 16.87 7.60 -4.05
CA ILE A 301 16.60 6.21 -4.38
C ILE A 301 15.51 6.14 -5.46
N TYR A 302 14.42 6.88 -5.29
CA TYR A 302 13.34 6.93 -6.29
C TYR A 302 13.83 7.38 -7.66
N GLY A 303 14.62 8.45 -7.76
CA GLY A 303 15.15 8.89 -9.04
C GLY A 303 16.16 7.91 -9.65
N THR A 304 16.94 7.20 -8.82
CA THR A 304 17.76 6.07 -9.30
C THR A 304 16.88 4.95 -9.85
N GLY A 305 15.82 4.59 -9.14
CA GLY A 305 14.79 3.64 -9.56
C GLY A 305 14.18 3.99 -10.92
N ALA A 306 13.76 5.25 -11.10
CA ALA A 306 13.16 5.74 -12.33
C ALA A 306 14.10 5.59 -13.54
N VAL A 307 15.40 5.85 -13.35
CA VAL A 307 16.41 5.63 -14.37
C VAL A 307 16.60 4.15 -14.66
N THR A 308 16.68 3.29 -13.64
CA THR A 308 16.80 1.84 -13.86
C THR A 308 15.58 1.25 -14.56
N PHE A 309 14.38 1.77 -14.28
CA PHE A 309 13.17 1.45 -15.04
C PHE A 309 13.30 1.86 -16.51
N ALA A 310 13.82 3.07 -16.79
CA ALA A 310 14.09 3.51 -18.15
C ALA A 310 15.08 2.56 -18.88
N LEU A 311 16.14 2.11 -18.21
CA LEU A 311 17.07 1.14 -18.78
C LEU A 311 16.38 -0.19 -19.12
N LEU A 312 15.57 -0.71 -18.20
CA LEU A 312 14.79 -1.94 -18.42
C LEU A 312 13.88 -1.81 -19.63
N MET A 313 13.08 -0.73 -19.70
CA MET A 313 12.16 -0.50 -20.81
C MET A 313 12.87 -0.34 -22.16
N SER A 314 14.08 0.25 -22.15
CA SER A 314 14.92 0.37 -23.35
C SER A 314 15.45 -0.99 -23.86
N CYS A 315 15.49 -2.02 -23.01
CA CYS A 315 15.87 -3.38 -23.38
C CYS A 315 14.67 -4.20 -23.88
N ILE A 316 13.46 -3.89 -23.41
CA ILE A 316 12.22 -4.56 -23.84
C ILE A 316 11.82 -4.11 -25.25
N PHE A 317 11.88 -2.80 -25.53
CA PHE A 317 11.43 -2.25 -26.81
C PHE A 317 12.60 -1.84 -27.72
N HIS A 318 12.63 -2.41 -28.93
CA HIS A 318 13.70 -2.14 -29.90
C HIS A 318 13.48 -0.89 -30.76
N SER A 319 12.23 -0.54 -31.07
CA SER A 319 11.91 0.65 -31.87
C SER A 319 11.68 1.86 -30.97
N PRO A 320 12.27 3.04 -31.25
CA PRO A 320 12.12 4.23 -30.40
C PRO A 320 10.66 4.68 -30.25
N GLY A 321 9.86 4.60 -31.32
CA GLY A 321 8.44 4.98 -31.28
C GLY A 321 7.59 4.01 -30.44
N ALA A 322 7.87 2.71 -30.52
CA ALA A 322 7.23 1.70 -29.67
C ALA A 322 7.67 1.82 -28.21
N ALA A 323 8.97 2.10 -27.99
CA ALA A 323 9.55 2.27 -26.67
C ALA A 323 8.93 3.46 -25.93
N ALA A 324 8.74 4.61 -26.60
CA ALA A 324 8.05 5.76 -26.03
C ALA A 324 6.62 5.43 -25.59
N LYS A 325 5.81 4.89 -26.50
CA LYS A 325 4.39 4.59 -26.25
C LYS A 325 4.22 3.51 -25.19
N GLY A 326 4.96 2.41 -25.31
CA GLY A 326 4.91 1.29 -24.38
C GLY A 326 5.35 1.70 -22.98
N THR A 327 6.44 2.47 -22.86
CA THR A 327 6.90 3.00 -21.57
C THR A 327 5.89 3.96 -20.95
N ALA A 328 5.30 4.86 -21.75
CA ALA A 328 4.27 5.79 -21.25
C ALA A 328 3.06 5.04 -20.69
N VAL A 329 2.55 4.03 -21.41
CA VAL A 329 1.41 3.22 -20.97
C VAL A 329 1.74 2.43 -19.70
N ILE A 330 2.90 1.78 -19.65
CA ILE A 330 3.30 0.99 -18.48
C ILE A 330 3.52 1.90 -17.27
N TRP A 331 4.18 3.05 -17.44
CA TRP A 331 4.38 4.01 -16.35
C TRP A 331 3.05 4.58 -15.83
N ILE A 332 2.14 5.00 -16.71
CA ILE A 332 0.82 5.49 -16.28
C ILE A 332 0.03 4.38 -15.59
N ALA A 333 0.10 3.13 -16.07
CA ALA A 333 -0.52 2.00 -15.39
C ALA A 333 0.07 1.78 -13.99
N THR A 334 1.39 1.91 -13.82
CA THR A 334 2.04 1.82 -12.50
C THR A 334 1.60 2.92 -11.54
N ILE A 335 1.35 4.14 -12.04
CA ILE A 335 0.76 5.24 -11.24
C ILE A 335 -0.68 4.90 -10.88
N GLY A 336 -1.49 4.40 -11.83
CA GLY A 336 -2.88 4.00 -11.59
C GLY A 336 -3.00 2.89 -10.53
N LEU A 337 -2.07 1.92 -10.54
CA LEU A 337 -2.00 0.84 -9.55
C LEU A 337 -1.77 1.36 -8.12
N THR A 338 -1.10 2.50 -7.94
CA THR A 338 -0.93 3.12 -6.61
C THR A 338 -2.24 3.60 -5.97
N ARG A 339 -3.29 3.79 -6.78
CA ARG A 339 -4.61 4.25 -6.33
C ARG A 339 -5.54 3.13 -5.90
N LEU A 340 -5.22 1.88 -6.25
CA LEU A 340 -5.95 0.75 -5.71
C LEU A 340 -5.68 0.73 -4.22
N LYS A 341 -6.66 1.24 -3.44
CA LYS A 341 -6.59 1.31 -1.98
C LYS A 341 -6.09 -0.04 -1.49
N VAL A 342 -4.89 0.01 -0.92
CA VAL A 342 -4.17 -1.06 -0.24
C VAL A 342 -5.20 -1.94 0.46
N ALA A 343 -5.36 -3.16 -0.03
CA ALA A 343 -6.26 -4.14 0.53
C ALA A 343 -5.89 -4.28 2.02
N GLU A 344 -6.77 -3.79 2.90
CA GLU A 344 -6.57 -3.70 4.35
C GLU A 344 -6.34 -5.07 5.04
N GLY A 345 -6.19 -6.17 4.29
CA GLY A 345 -6.15 -7.52 4.83
C GLY A 345 -4.92 -8.38 4.53
N SER A 346 -3.98 -8.02 3.64
CA SER A 346 -2.87 -8.94 3.33
C SER A 346 -1.51 -8.26 3.12
N ALA A 347 -0.59 -8.49 4.06
CA ALA A 347 0.79 -8.05 3.98
C ALA A 347 1.49 -8.56 2.71
N LEU A 348 1.21 -9.80 2.28
CA LEU A 348 1.79 -10.38 1.07
C LEU A 348 1.39 -9.64 -0.21
N LEU A 349 0.13 -9.23 -0.34
CA LEU A 349 -0.34 -8.48 -1.51
C LEU A 349 0.34 -7.11 -1.56
N ASN A 350 0.53 -6.47 -0.41
CA ASN A 350 1.24 -5.19 -0.31
C ASN A 350 2.73 -5.33 -0.65
N VAL A 351 3.35 -6.47 -0.33
CA VAL A 351 4.72 -6.79 -0.74
C VAL A 351 4.80 -6.99 -2.26
N ILE A 352 3.83 -7.68 -2.86
CA ILE A 352 3.80 -7.87 -4.32
C ILE A 352 3.54 -6.54 -5.05
N LEU A 353 2.61 -5.72 -4.55
CA LEU A 353 2.35 -4.39 -5.11
C LEU A 353 3.55 -3.45 -4.94
N SER A 354 4.32 -3.60 -3.86
CA SER A 354 5.51 -2.76 -3.63
C SER A 354 6.71 -3.12 -4.49
N LEU A 355 6.67 -4.20 -5.28
CA LEU A 355 7.59 -4.43 -6.42
C LEU A 355 7.44 -3.39 -7.55
N ASN A 356 6.39 -2.55 -7.46
CA ASN A 356 6.25 -1.37 -8.29
C ASN A 356 6.88 -0.18 -7.57
N LEU A 357 7.93 0.37 -8.18
CA LEU A 357 8.66 1.54 -7.69
C LEU A 357 7.73 2.70 -7.26
N ASN A 358 6.69 2.99 -8.06
CA ASN A 358 5.76 4.08 -7.77
C ASN A 358 4.90 3.79 -6.53
N TYR A 359 4.51 2.53 -6.32
CA TYR A 359 3.75 2.13 -5.14
C TYR A 359 4.61 2.22 -3.88
N SER A 360 5.84 1.69 -3.94
CA SER A 360 6.79 1.76 -2.83
C SER A 360 7.10 3.21 -2.43
N PHE A 361 7.26 4.10 -3.42
CA PHE A 361 7.43 5.53 -3.19
C PHE A 361 6.22 6.17 -2.49
N VAL A 362 5.00 5.85 -2.92
CA VAL A 362 3.77 6.34 -2.26
C VAL A 362 3.69 5.86 -0.82
N CYS A 363 3.99 4.58 -0.56
CA CYS A 363 4.01 4.04 0.80
C CYS A 363 5.06 4.72 1.68
N ALA A 364 6.26 5.02 1.15
CA ALA A 364 7.29 5.74 1.88
C ALA A 364 6.78 7.13 2.33
N TYR A 365 6.11 7.85 1.45
CA TYR A 365 5.56 9.17 1.78
C TYR A 365 4.33 9.10 2.70
N HIS A 366 3.46 8.11 2.55
CA HIS A 366 2.35 7.92 3.49
C HIS A 366 2.87 7.61 4.90
N ALA A 367 3.94 6.83 5.02
CA ALA A 367 4.61 6.63 6.31
C ALA A 367 5.17 7.96 6.85
N MET A 368 5.82 8.79 6.01
CA MET A 368 6.28 10.12 6.40
C MET A 368 5.14 11.03 6.88
N GLN A 369 4.00 11.00 6.21
CA GLN A 369 2.82 11.79 6.56
C GLN A 369 2.23 11.38 7.91
N ASP A 370 2.22 10.09 8.23
CA ASP A 370 1.79 9.58 9.54
C ASP A 370 2.62 10.22 10.67
N TYR A 371 3.95 10.22 10.54
CA TYR A 371 4.84 10.89 11.49
C TYR A 371 4.62 12.41 11.55
N MET A 372 4.36 13.07 10.42
CA MET A 372 4.07 14.51 10.37
C MET A 372 2.75 14.87 11.08
N ASN A 373 1.73 14.03 10.95
CA ASN A 373 0.41 14.21 11.60
C ASN A 373 0.50 13.98 13.11
N ARG A 374 1.34 13.05 13.55
CA ARG A 374 1.60 12.79 14.98
C ARG A 374 2.58 13.78 15.62
N ASP A 375 3.24 14.61 14.82
CA ASP A 375 4.35 15.48 15.25
C ASP A 375 5.52 14.72 15.91
N GLU A 376 5.76 13.49 15.45
CA GLU A 376 6.85 12.65 15.94
C GLU A 376 8.10 12.77 15.04
N TYR A 377 9.27 12.76 15.66
CA TYR A 377 10.53 12.83 14.93
C TYR A 377 10.83 11.52 14.19
N LEU A 378 10.92 11.59 12.87
CA LEU A 378 11.30 10.48 12.02
C LEU A 378 12.80 10.54 11.69
N GLY A 379 13.57 9.72 12.41
CA GLY A 379 15.01 9.50 12.20
C GLY A 379 15.32 8.09 11.70
N ILE A 380 16.59 7.84 11.39
CA ILE A 380 17.09 6.53 10.92
C ILE A 380 16.80 5.43 11.96
N TYR A 381 16.81 5.77 13.25
CA TYR A 381 16.54 4.82 14.33
C TYR A 381 15.07 4.36 14.36
N ASN A 382 14.13 5.26 14.04
CA ASN A 382 12.69 5.00 14.14
C ASN A 382 12.08 4.55 12.81
N MET A 383 12.86 4.44 11.73
CA MET A 383 12.30 4.22 10.38
C MET A 383 11.60 2.87 10.20
N PHE A 384 11.87 1.89 11.07
CA PHE A 384 11.22 0.58 11.07
C PHE A 384 10.12 0.43 12.12
N GLU A 385 9.98 1.40 13.02
CA GLU A 385 9.04 1.33 14.14
C GLU A 385 7.69 1.98 13.79
N ASN A 386 6.65 1.57 14.52
CA ASN A 386 5.48 2.36 14.87
C ASN A 386 4.70 3.17 13.81
N THR A 387 4.52 2.69 12.59
CA THR A 387 3.50 3.25 11.69
C THR A 387 2.11 2.69 12.00
N THR A 388 1.08 3.55 12.09
CA THR A 388 -0.32 3.06 11.99
C THR A 388 -0.59 2.47 10.61
N TYR A 389 0.18 2.92 9.62
CA TYR A 389 0.16 2.36 8.28
C TYR A 389 0.80 0.96 8.26
N ILE A 390 0.23 0.06 7.44
CA ILE A 390 0.67 -1.35 7.32
C ILE A 390 2.15 -1.46 6.91
N PHE A 391 2.72 -0.42 6.31
CA PHE A 391 4.05 -0.44 5.72
C PHE A 391 4.96 0.66 6.30
N PRO A 392 5.94 0.30 7.15
CA PRO A 392 6.95 1.22 7.67
C PRO A 392 7.84 1.82 6.58
N LEU A 393 8.35 3.04 6.83
CA LEU A 393 9.24 3.75 5.90
C LEU A 393 10.48 2.92 5.52
N GLY A 394 11.13 2.30 6.51
CA GLY A 394 12.35 1.51 6.29
C GLY A 394 12.12 0.32 5.35
N ILE A 395 10.95 -0.33 5.44
CA ILE A 395 10.60 -1.43 4.52
C ILE A 395 10.37 -0.89 3.10
N ALA A 396 9.78 0.30 2.96
CA ALA A 396 9.63 0.96 1.66
C ALA A 396 10.97 1.31 1.02
N LEU A 397 11.91 1.85 1.78
CA LEU A 397 13.26 2.11 1.28
C LEU A 397 13.95 0.83 0.81
N ILE A 398 13.88 -0.26 1.60
CA ILE A 398 14.42 -1.56 1.21
C ILE A 398 13.76 -2.07 -0.07
N MET A 399 12.45 -1.93 -0.19
CA MET A 399 11.74 -2.39 -1.39
C MET A 399 12.11 -1.57 -2.63
N MET A 400 12.24 -0.24 -2.52
CA MET A 400 12.73 0.56 -3.65
C MET A 400 14.16 0.19 -4.07
N ILE A 401 15.03 -0.16 -3.12
CA ILE A 401 16.37 -0.66 -3.42
C ILE A 401 16.30 -2.02 -4.11
N PHE A 402 15.43 -2.92 -3.63
CA PHE A 402 15.17 -4.19 -4.28
C PHE A 402 14.68 -3.99 -5.73
N ASP A 403 13.81 -3.00 -5.93
CA ASP A 403 13.30 -2.60 -7.24
C ASP A 403 14.41 -2.21 -8.21
N ILE A 404 15.33 -1.36 -7.76
CA ILE A 404 16.52 -0.98 -8.52
C ILE A 404 17.34 -2.21 -8.91
N VAL A 405 17.57 -3.13 -7.97
CA VAL A 405 18.41 -4.31 -8.19
C VAL A 405 17.77 -5.27 -9.20
N TRP A 406 16.51 -5.66 -9.01
CA TRP A 406 15.88 -6.62 -9.92
C TRP A 406 15.69 -6.04 -11.32
N MET A 407 15.31 -4.76 -11.44
CA MET A 407 15.19 -4.08 -12.73
C MET A 407 16.55 -4.00 -13.44
N SER A 408 17.63 -3.71 -12.72
CA SER A 408 18.99 -3.67 -13.28
C SER A 408 19.46 -5.05 -13.76
N LEU A 409 19.24 -6.09 -12.96
CA LEU A 409 19.57 -7.47 -13.34
C LEU A 409 18.78 -7.93 -14.57
N LEU A 410 17.48 -7.62 -14.62
CA LEU A 410 16.64 -7.95 -15.76
C LEU A 410 17.04 -7.17 -17.01
N ALA A 411 17.41 -5.89 -16.88
CA ALA A 411 17.91 -5.09 -17.99
C ALA A 411 19.21 -5.67 -18.59
N ILE A 412 20.16 -6.09 -17.74
CA ILE A 412 21.40 -6.74 -18.18
C ILE A 412 21.11 -8.10 -18.83
N TYR A 413 20.19 -8.88 -18.26
CA TYR A 413 19.80 -10.17 -18.82
C TYR A 413 19.14 -10.02 -20.20
N LEU A 414 18.17 -9.11 -20.34
CA LEU A 414 17.49 -8.84 -21.60
C LEU A 414 18.46 -8.29 -22.66
N ASP A 415 19.45 -7.48 -22.27
CA ASP A 415 20.45 -7.02 -23.23
C ASP A 415 21.27 -8.15 -23.87
N ASN A 416 21.49 -9.23 -23.13
CA ASN A 416 22.25 -10.39 -23.58
C ASN A 416 21.39 -11.38 -24.37
N VAL A 417 20.17 -11.63 -23.92
CA VAL A 417 19.26 -12.66 -24.47
C VAL A 417 18.38 -12.12 -25.59
N TYR A 418 18.11 -10.82 -25.60
CA TYR A 418 17.26 -10.14 -26.56
C TYR A 418 17.91 -8.83 -27.03
N PRO A 419 19.08 -8.89 -27.70
CA PRO A 419 19.75 -7.69 -28.19
C PRO A 419 19.00 -7.09 -29.39
N SER A 420 19.08 -5.76 -29.56
CA SER A 420 18.59 -5.07 -30.76
C SER A 420 19.54 -5.26 -31.94
N GLY A 421 19.00 -5.56 -33.12
CA GLY A 421 19.74 -5.58 -34.39
C GLY A 421 20.64 -6.81 -34.57
N ASP A 422 21.78 -6.63 -35.25
CA ASP A 422 22.69 -7.71 -35.66
C ASP A 422 23.69 -8.16 -34.58
N LEU A 423 23.48 -7.77 -33.32
CA LEU A 423 24.32 -8.23 -32.21
C LEU A 423 24.06 -9.73 -31.97
N PRO A 424 25.11 -10.54 -31.72
CA PRO A 424 24.93 -11.97 -31.49
C PRO A 424 24.10 -12.21 -30.24
N ARG A 425 22.96 -12.88 -30.42
CA ARG A 425 22.06 -13.28 -29.34
C ARG A 425 22.71 -14.39 -28.51
N LYS A 426 22.75 -14.24 -27.18
CA LYS A 426 23.06 -15.35 -26.28
C LYS A 426 21.81 -16.20 -26.04
N GLU A 427 22.00 -17.49 -25.84
CA GLU A 427 20.90 -18.37 -25.46
C GLU A 427 20.27 -17.94 -24.13
N TRP A 428 18.97 -18.22 -23.97
CA TRP A 428 18.20 -17.89 -22.76
C TRP A 428 18.88 -18.39 -21.47
N PHE A 429 19.51 -19.57 -21.52
CA PHE A 429 20.17 -20.19 -20.38
C PHE A 429 21.70 -20.11 -20.43
N PHE A 430 22.28 -19.03 -20.97
CA PHE A 430 23.73 -18.89 -21.10
C PHE A 430 24.50 -19.06 -19.77
N PHE A 431 23.87 -18.77 -18.62
CA PHE A 431 24.45 -18.96 -17.29
C PHE A 431 24.67 -20.45 -16.93
N LEU A 432 23.82 -21.36 -17.43
CA LEU A 432 24.02 -22.80 -17.24
C LEU A 432 25.27 -23.29 -17.97
N HIS A 433 25.61 -22.69 -19.11
CA HIS A 433 26.79 -23.10 -19.87
C HIS A 433 28.11 -22.74 -19.16
N VAL A 434 28.17 -21.61 -18.44
CA VAL A 434 29.34 -21.26 -17.60
C VAL A 434 29.47 -22.26 -16.44
N SER A 435 28.35 -22.63 -15.81
CA SER A 435 28.32 -23.65 -14.76
C SER A 435 28.75 -25.04 -15.27
N LEU A 436 28.21 -25.49 -16.41
CA LEU A 436 28.58 -26.76 -17.04
C LEU A 436 30.04 -26.79 -17.46
N ASN A 437 30.57 -25.69 -18.01
CA ASN A 437 31.97 -25.63 -18.42
C ASN A 437 32.92 -25.55 -17.22
N ASN A 438 32.54 -24.88 -16.12
CA ASN A 438 33.30 -24.90 -14.87
C ASN A 438 33.27 -26.29 -14.21
N ASN A 439 32.12 -26.98 -14.23
CA ASN A 439 31.99 -28.34 -13.71
C ASN A 439 32.76 -29.36 -14.56
N MET A 440 32.80 -29.20 -15.89
CA MET A 440 33.66 -30.02 -16.75
C MET A 440 35.15 -29.76 -16.52
N LYS A 441 35.55 -28.50 -16.25
CA LYS A 441 36.93 -28.16 -15.86
C LYS A 441 37.32 -28.62 -14.46
N SER A 442 36.37 -28.90 -13.57
CA SER A 442 36.67 -29.51 -12.27
C SER A 442 36.66 -31.05 -12.31
N LEU A 443 36.10 -31.64 -13.37
CA LEU A 443 36.06 -33.09 -13.60
C LEU A 443 37.19 -33.60 -14.50
N ALA A 444 37.78 -32.71 -15.31
CA ALA A 444 39.01 -32.94 -16.07
C ALA A 444 40.22 -32.50 -15.23
#